data_AF-W9JYG6-F1
#
_entry.id   AF-W9JYG6-F1
#
_cell.length_a   1.000
_cell.length_b   1.000
_cell.length_c   1.000
_cell.angle_alpha   90.00
_cell.angle_beta   90.00
_cell.angle_gamma   90.00
#
_symmetry.space_group_name_H-M   'P 1'
#
loop_
_entity.id
_entity.type
_entity.pdbx_description
1 polymer ?
#
loop_
_entity_poly.entity_id
_entity_poly.type
_entity_poly.pdbx_seq_one_letter_code
_entity_poly.pdbx_strand_id
1 'polypeptide(L)'
;MIASLQPYYIVYADSNAHKSGAKYLYEFLTNKGYPAEYTPFGASSDYVGFLELGIPTSGIFTGAGVPQDACYHTPCDDIKNINQEAFLVNAKAAGYAAASLALSVDEVPMHESSTVNPLSKRGVVRNLVRWANVARGAEKVHSCGSERKVFM
;
A
#
# COMPACT_ATOMS: atom_id res chain seq x y z
N MET A 1 -3.37 3.94 -4.70
CA MET A 1 -3.77 4.42 -6.03
C MET A 1 -4.19 3.23 -6.87
N ILE A 2 -5.43 3.19 -7.35
CA ILE A 2 -6.04 1.98 -7.95
C ILE A 2 -6.59 2.19 -9.37
N ALA A 3 -6.31 3.34 -9.99
CA ALA A 3 -6.94 3.75 -11.25
C ALA A 3 -6.01 4.58 -12.16
N SER A 4 -4.70 4.34 -12.09
CA SER A 4 -3.70 5.00 -12.94
C SER A 4 -4.01 4.78 -14.43
N LEU A 5 -3.73 5.77 -15.29
CA LEU A 5 -4.10 5.74 -16.72
C LEU A 5 -3.50 4.54 -17.48
N GLN A 6 -2.25 4.18 -17.16
CA GLN A 6 -1.58 2.98 -17.69
C GLN A 6 -1.34 2.00 -16.54
N PRO A 7 -2.36 1.22 -16.14
CA PRO A 7 -2.33 0.50 -14.87
C PRO A 7 -1.42 -0.73 -14.91
N TYR A 8 -0.63 -0.91 -13.86
CA TYR A 8 -0.26 -2.24 -13.38
C TYR A 8 -1.43 -2.87 -12.60
N TYR A 9 -1.36 -4.16 -12.32
CA TYR A 9 -2.28 -4.85 -11.41
C TYR A 9 -1.48 -5.51 -10.29
N ILE A 10 -0.99 -4.71 -9.36
CA ILE A 10 -0.16 -5.19 -8.25
C ILE A 10 -1.06 -5.56 -7.07
N VAL A 11 -0.76 -6.71 -6.46
CA VAL A 11 -1.27 -7.14 -5.15
C VAL A 11 -0.08 -7.26 -4.19
N TYR A 12 -0.09 -6.51 -3.09
CA TYR A 12 1.04 -6.55 -2.16
C TYR A 12 1.04 -7.81 -1.29
N ALA A 13 2.15 -8.55 -1.29
CA ALA A 13 2.39 -9.64 -0.35
C ALA A 13 3.87 -10.12 -0.35
N ASP A 14 4.52 -10.07 0.82
CA ASP A 14 5.90 -10.53 1.03
C ASP A 14 6.04 -11.89 1.75
N SER A 15 4.93 -12.45 2.24
CA SER A 15 4.97 -13.67 3.04
C SER A 15 3.70 -14.50 2.81
N ASN A 16 3.71 -15.76 3.26
CA ASN A 16 2.51 -16.60 3.24
C ASN A 16 1.39 -16.01 4.12
N ALA A 17 1.76 -15.35 5.23
CA ALA A 17 0.81 -14.64 6.07
C ALA A 17 0.11 -13.52 5.28
N HIS A 18 0.85 -12.71 4.52
CA HIS A 18 0.25 -11.67 3.68
C HIS A 18 -0.61 -12.26 2.56
N LYS A 19 -0.14 -13.35 1.92
CA LYS A 19 -0.87 -14.04 0.86
C LYS A 19 -2.21 -14.63 1.33
N SER A 20 -2.34 -15.01 2.59
CA SER A 20 -3.58 -15.60 3.14
C SER A 20 -4.82 -14.71 2.95
N GLY A 21 -4.67 -13.39 3.10
CA GLY A 21 -5.72 -12.40 2.79
C GLY A 21 -5.61 -11.84 1.37
N ALA A 22 -4.39 -11.66 0.86
CA ALA A 22 -4.14 -11.10 -0.47
C ALA A 22 -4.72 -11.96 -1.61
N LYS A 23 -4.84 -13.28 -1.40
CA LYS A 23 -5.37 -14.21 -2.40
C LYS A 23 -6.74 -13.80 -2.93
N TYR A 24 -7.61 -13.22 -2.10
CA TYR A 24 -8.93 -12.79 -2.55
C TYR A 24 -8.85 -11.66 -3.58
N LEU A 25 -7.87 -10.75 -3.45
CA LEU A 25 -7.61 -9.70 -4.43
C LEU A 25 -7.02 -10.30 -5.71
N TYR A 26 -6.00 -11.14 -5.54
CA TYR A 26 -5.28 -11.77 -6.65
C TYR A 26 -6.18 -12.67 -7.51
N GLU A 27 -6.91 -13.59 -6.88
CA GLU A 27 -7.85 -14.50 -7.54
C GLU A 27 -8.98 -13.74 -8.22
N PHE A 28 -9.53 -12.69 -7.60
CA PHE A 28 -10.58 -11.89 -8.22
C PHE A 28 -10.10 -11.24 -9.52
N LEU A 29 -8.92 -10.61 -9.50
CA LEU A 29 -8.36 -9.93 -10.67
C LEU A 29 -7.96 -10.92 -11.77
N THR A 30 -7.24 -11.99 -11.42
CA THR A 30 -6.82 -13.04 -12.38
C THR A 30 -8.00 -13.78 -13.00
N ASN A 31 -9.03 -14.14 -12.23
CA ASN A 31 -10.24 -14.78 -12.76
C ASN A 31 -11.03 -13.86 -13.72
N LYS A 32 -10.82 -12.54 -13.62
CA LYS A 32 -11.38 -11.55 -14.55
C LYS A 32 -10.49 -11.28 -15.76
N GLY A 33 -9.35 -11.96 -15.87
CA GLY A 33 -8.41 -11.85 -17.00
C GLY A 33 -7.39 -10.73 -16.86
N TYR A 34 -7.30 -10.08 -15.69
CA TYR A 34 -6.27 -9.06 -15.46
C TYR A 34 -4.95 -9.72 -15.04
N PRO A 35 -3.79 -9.23 -15.52
CA PRO A 35 -2.49 -9.81 -15.25
C PRO A 35 -2.00 -9.39 -13.85
N ALA A 36 -2.70 -9.82 -12.81
CA ALA A 36 -2.35 -9.46 -11.44
C ALA A 36 -1.08 -10.20 -10.99
N GLU A 37 -0.21 -9.50 -10.29
CA GLU A 37 1.05 -10.04 -9.78
C GLU A 37 1.20 -9.74 -8.29
N TYR A 38 1.81 -10.67 -7.55
CA TYR A 38 2.26 -10.36 -6.21
C TYR A 38 3.54 -9.55 -6.26
N THR A 39 3.58 -8.45 -5.51
CA THR A 39 4.78 -7.62 -5.39
C THR A 39 5.08 -7.37 -3.91
N PRO A 40 6.38 -7.27 -3.56
CA PRO A 40 6.78 -6.80 -2.25
C PRO A 40 6.20 -5.45 -1.84
N PHE A 41 6.06 -5.26 -0.53
CA PHE A 41 5.70 -3.97 0.03
C PHE A 41 6.83 -2.96 -0.21
N GLY A 42 6.44 -1.73 -0.51
CA GLY A 42 7.32 -0.58 -0.44
C GLY A 42 7.40 -0.03 0.98
N ALA A 43 7.92 1.20 1.10
CA ALA A 43 8.09 1.87 2.38
C ALA A 43 7.16 3.08 2.59
N SER A 44 6.19 3.31 1.69
CA SER A 44 5.55 4.63 1.54
C SER A 44 4.02 4.60 1.42
N SER A 45 3.33 3.74 2.17
CA SER A 45 1.86 3.74 2.25
C SER A 45 1.39 3.34 3.66
N ASP A 46 0.10 3.49 3.93
CA ASP A 46 -0.46 3.32 5.28
C ASP A 46 -0.32 1.89 5.84
N TYR A 47 -0.14 0.90 4.98
CA TYR A 47 0.13 -0.49 5.40
C TYR A 47 1.39 -0.62 6.26
N VAL A 48 2.34 0.33 6.18
CA VAL A 48 3.63 0.25 6.88
C VAL A 48 3.44 0.07 8.40
N GLY A 49 2.48 0.79 8.99
CA GLY A 49 2.20 0.65 10.43
C GLY A 49 1.71 -0.74 10.82
N PHE A 50 0.94 -1.40 9.95
CA PHE A 50 0.45 -2.76 10.19
C PHE A 50 1.58 -3.80 10.03
N LEU A 51 2.45 -3.62 9.03
CA LEU A 51 3.63 -4.47 8.85
C LEU A 51 4.55 -4.42 10.07
N GLU A 52 4.76 -3.24 10.65
CA GLU A 52 5.59 -3.06 11.85
C GLU A 52 5.01 -3.73 13.10
N LEU A 53 3.69 -3.92 13.13
CA LEU A 53 2.99 -4.65 14.19
C LEU A 53 2.88 -6.15 13.91
N GLY A 54 3.48 -6.63 12.82
CA GLY A 54 3.40 -8.03 12.41
C GLY A 54 2.00 -8.45 11.97
N ILE A 55 1.13 -7.51 11.63
CA ILE A 55 -0.24 -7.78 11.20
C ILE A 55 -0.21 -8.22 9.73
N PRO A 56 -0.79 -9.39 9.37
CA PRO A 56 -0.93 -9.79 7.99
C PRO A 56 -1.70 -8.72 7.20
N THR A 57 -1.03 -8.13 6.22
CA THR A 57 -1.54 -6.99 5.46
C THR A 57 -1.45 -7.29 3.98
N SER A 58 -2.24 -6.58 3.17
CA SER A 58 -2.16 -6.57 1.71
C SER A 58 -2.76 -5.27 1.17
N GLY A 59 -2.77 -5.10 -0.14
CA GLY A 59 -3.36 -3.98 -0.85
C GLY A 59 -3.22 -4.14 -2.36
N ILE A 60 -3.84 -3.23 -3.10
CA ILE A 60 -3.79 -3.18 -4.57
C ILE A 60 -3.19 -1.86 -5.06
N PHE A 61 -2.47 -1.90 -6.17
CA PHE A 61 -1.80 -0.73 -6.73
C PHE A 61 -1.72 -0.78 -8.25
N THR A 62 -1.96 0.37 -8.89
CA THR A 62 -1.89 0.51 -10.35
C THR A 62 -0.64 1.24 -10.86
N GLY A 63 0.25 1.65 -9.97
CA GLY A 63 1.44 2.44 -10.31
C GLY A 63 1.29 3.94 -10.04
N ALA A 64 2.43 4.62 -9.99
CA ALA A 64 2.53 6.05 -9.77
C ALA A 64 3.71 6.60 -10.60
N GLY A 65 3.65 7.86 -11.01
CA GLY A 65 4.67 8.46 -11.87
C GLY A 65 4.63 7.91 -13.30
N VAL A 66 5.50 8.42 -14.16
CA VAL A 66 5.57 7.99 -15.56
C VAL A 66 6.15 6.56 -15.63
N PRO A 67 5.55 5.65 -16.43
CA PRO A 67 4.45 5.88 -17.36
C PRO A 67 3.04 5.64 -16.80
N GLN A 68 2.89 5.07 -15.60
CA GLN A 68 1.59 4.64 -15.06
C GLN A 68 0.62 5.80 -14.80
N ASP A 69 1.12 6.86 -14.16
CA ASP A 69 0.40 8.07 -13.80
C ASP A 69 1.33 9.29 -13.89
N ALA A 70 1.34 9.92 -15.07
CA ALA A 70 2.13 11.13 -15.31
C ALA A 70 1.66 12.33 -14.48
N CYS A 71 0.43 12.30 -13.97
CA CYS A 71 -0.16 13.36 -13.17
C CYS A 71 0.08 13.18 -11.67
N TYR A 72 0.72 12.09 -11.23
CA TYR A 72 1.00 11.82 -9.82
C TYR A 72 1.59 13.03 -9.08
N HIS A 73 0.91 13.45 -8.01
CA HIS A 73 1.24 14.63 -7.20
C HIS A 73 1.31 15.96 -7.98
N THR A 74 0.64 16.07 -9.13
CA THR A 74 0.56 17.33 -9.88
C THR A 74 -0.88 17.83 -9.95
N PRO A 75 -1.13 19.09 -10.35
CA PRO A 75 -2.49 19.63 -10.44
C PRO A 75 -3.42 18.91 -11.43
N CYS A 76 -2.90 18.08 -12.34
CA CYS A 76 -3.75 17.30 -13.26
C CYS A 76 -4.22 15.97 -12.68
N ASP A 77 -3.85 15.61 -11.44
CA ASP A 77 -4.44 14.48 -10.72
C ASP A 77 -5.85 14.85 -10.24
N ASP A 78 -6.79 14.88 -11.18
CA ASP A 78 -8.20 15.21 -10.97
C ASP A 78 -9.11 14.09 -11.48
N ILE A 79 -10.43 14.32 -11.50
CA ILE A 79 -11.42 13.31 -11.92
C ILE A 79 -11.24 12.84 -13.38
N LYS A 80 -10.47 13.57 -14.20
CA LYS A 80 -10.16 13.20 -15.58
C LYS A 80 -8.93 12.28 -15.68
N ASN A 81 -8.12 12.15 -14.62
CA ASN A 81 -6.95 11.28 -14.55
C ASN A 81 -7.27 9.88 -14.01
N ILE A 82 -8.41 9.30 -14.43
CA ILE A 82 -8.91 8.02 -13.90
C ILE A 82 -9.14 7.04 -15.04
N ASN A 83 -8.44 5.90 -15.00
CA ASN A 83 -8.80 4.75 -15.81
C ASN A 83 -10.04 4.08 -15.19
N GLN A 84 -11.20 4.26 -15.84
CA GLN A 84 -12.50 3.79 -15.34
C GLN A 84 -12.58 2.26 -15.23
N GLU A 85 -11.91 1.54 -16.13
CA GLU A 85 -11.87 0.08 -16.10
C GLU A 85 -11.06 -0.42 -14.89
N ALA A 86 -9.84 0.10 -14.73
CA ALA A 86 -8.98 -0.21 -13.59
C ALA A 86 -9.65 0.16 -12.26
N PHE A 87 -10.28 1.34 -12.19
CA PHE A 87 -11.06 1.75 -11.02
C PHE A 87 -12.15 0.74 -10.68
N LEU A 88 -12.98 0.37 -11.67
CA LEU A 88 -14.12 -0.52 -11.44
C LEU A 88 -13.69 -1.91 -10.99
N VAL A 89 -12.69 -2.51 -11.65
CA VAL A 89 -12.24 -3.87 -11.29
C VAL A 89 -11.56 -3.89 -9.93
N ASN A 90 -10.71 -2.91 -9.63
CA ASN A 90 -10.03 -2.82 -8.33
C ASN A 90 -11.00 -2.54 -7.19
N ALA A 91 -12.01 -1.67 -7.40
CA ALA A 91 -13.06 -1.44 -6.41
C ALA A 91 -13.86 -2.71 -6.12
N LYS A 92 -14.20 -3.49 -7.15
CA LYS A 92 -14.87 -4.79 -6.97
C LYS A 92 -13.96 -5.82 -6.28
N ALA A 93 -12.68 -5.86 -6.62
CA ALA A 93 -11.70 -6.74 -5.96
C ALA A 93 -11.60 -6.42 -4.46
N ALA A 94 -11.50 -5.13 -4.10
CA ALA A 94 -11.49 -4.69 -2.72
C ALA A 94 -12.78 -5.06 -1.98
N GLY A 95 -13.94 -4.86 -2.61
CA GLY A 95 -15.23 -5.29 -2.06
C GLY A 95 -15.32 -6.80 -1.83
N TYR A 96 -14.85 -7.60 -2.79
CA TYR A 96 -14.80 -9.06 -2.68
C TYR A 96 -13.87 -9.51 -1.56
N ALA A 97 -12.66 -8.95 -1.47
CA ALA A 97 -11.72 -9.29 -0.41
C ALA A 97 -12.24 -8.90 0.98
N ALA A 98 -12.82 -7.71 1.12
CA ALA A 98 -13.42 -7.26 2.38
C ALA A 98 -14.57 -8.17 2.81
N ALA A 99 -15.46 -8.55 1.89
CA ALA A 99 -16.57 -9.47 2.19
C ALA A 99 -16.06 -10.87 2.59
N SER A 100 -15.11 -11.43 1.84
CA SER A 100 -14.52 -12.74 2.15
C SER A 100 -13.85 -12.79 3.52
N LEU A 101 -13.07 -11.77 3.85
CA LEU A 101 -12.41 -11.64 5.16
C LEU A 101 -13.39 -11.36 6.30
N ALA A 102 -14.49 -10.65 6.03
CA ALA A 102 -15.54 -10.46 7.04
C ALA A 102 -16.30 -11.76 7.37
N LEU A 103 -16.37 -12.70 6.42
CA LEU A 103 -17.02 -13.99 6.62
C LEU A 103 -16.12 -14.99 7.37
N SER A 104 -14.83 -15.06 7.04
CA SER A 104 -13.86 -15.88 7.77
C SER A 104 -12.44 -15.35 7.63
N VAL A 105 -11.70 -15.45 8.73
CA VAL A 105 -10.25 -15.20 8.81
C VAL A 105 -9.49 -16.43 9.31
N ASP A 106 -10.09 -17.62 9.28
CA ASP A 106 -9.49 -18.83 9.88
C ASP A 106 -8.16 -19.21 9.23
N GLU A 107 -7.99 -18.89 7.94
CA GLU A 107 -6.75 -19.10 7.20
C GLU A 107 -5.75 -17.93 7.32
N VAL A 108 -6.17 -16.81 7.91
CA VAL A 108 -5.29 -15.66 8.15
C VAL A 108 -4.61 -15.88 9.50
N PRO A 109 -3.27 -16.02 9.53
CA PRO A 109 -2.58 -16.25 10.79
C PRO A 109 -2.77 -15.06 11.73
N MET A 110 -2.68 -15.30 13.03
CA MET A 110 -2.58 -14.19 13.99
C MET A 110 -1.35 -13.34 13.68
N HIS A 111 -1.44 -12.06 14.01
CA HIS A 111 -0.28 -11.18 13.96
C HIS A 111 0.89 -11.79 14.73
N GLU A 112 2.11 -11.60 14.22
CA GLU A 112 3.29 -11.95 14.98
C GLU A 112 3.29 -11.15 16.28
N SER A 113 3.50 -11.82 17.42
CA SER A 113 3.60 -11.18 18.73
C SER A 113 4.82 -10.25 18.79
N SER A 114 4.70 -9.08 18.19
CA SER A 114 5.72 -8.04 18.19
C SER A 114 5.30 -6.97 19.20
N THR A 115 5.95 -6.96 20.37
CA THR A 115 5.75 -5.83 21.28
C THR A 115 6.47 -4.63 20.68
N VAL A 116 5.73 -3.66 20.13
CA VAL A 116 6.30 -2.35 19.72
C VAL A 116 6.97 -1.62 20.88
N ASN A 117 6.65 -1.99 22.12
CA ASN A 117 7.29 -1.48 23.30
C ASN A 117 8.48 -2.37 23.69
N PRO A 118 9.72 -2.01 23.30
CA PRO A 118 10.89 -2.78 23.65
C PRO A 118 11.05 -2.83 25.17
N LEU A 119 11.20 -4.05 25.71
CA LEU A 119 11.42 -4.27 27.14
C LEU A 119 12.77 -3.75 27.63
N SER A 120 13.73 -3.51 26.72
CA SER A 120 15.05 -3.00 27.06
C SER A 120 15.14 -1.48 26.88
N LYS A 121 15.85 -0.80 27.81
CA LYS A 121 16.18 0.63 27.71
C LYS A 121 16.83 0.99 26.36
N ARG A 122 17.70 0.12 25.84
CA ARG A 122 18.33 0.30 24.52
C ARG A 122 17.30 0.25 23.39
N GLY A 123 16.34 -0.65 23.45
CA GLY A 123 15.24 -0.69 22.48
C GLY A 123 14.38 0.57 22.56
N VAL A 124 14.03 1.04 23.76
CA VAL A 124 13.23 2.27 23.94
C VAL A 124 13.94 3.46 23.31
N VAL A 125 15.24 3.62 23.57
CA VAL A 125 16.06 4.67 22.96
C VAL A 125 16.10 4.55 21.43
N ARG A 126 16.27 3.34 20.88
CA ARG A 126 16.23 3.14 19.41
C ARG A 126 14.90 3.56 18.80
N ASN A 127 13.79 3.21 19.46
CA ASN A 127 12.48 3.66 19.01
C ASN A 127 12.41 5.19 19.06
N LEU A 128 12.71 5.84 20.18
CA LEU A 128 12.66 7.31 20.28
C LEU A 128 13.52 8.01 19.23
N VAL A 129 14.72 7.49 18.94
CA VAL A 129 15.59 8.01 17.88
C VAL A 129 14.95 7.82 16.50
N ARG A 130 14.35 6.67 16.23
CA ARG A 130 13.61 6.41 15.00
C ARG A 130 12.47 7.42 14.82
N TRP A 131 11.62 7.61 15.84
CA TRP A 131 10.52 8.57 15.82
C TRP A 131 11.03 10.01 15.60
N ALA A 132 12.09 10.42 16.29
CA ALA A 132 12.70 11.74 16.12
C ALA A 132 13.28 11.95 14.69
N ASN A 133 13.85 10.91 14.09
CA ASN A 133 14.35 10.97 12.72
C ASN A 133 13.22 11.03 11.70
N VAL A 134 12.14 10.27 11.89
CA VAL A 134 10.94 10.34 11.04
C VAL A 134 10.33 11.73 11.10
N ALA A 135 10.15 12.31 12.29
CA ALA A 135 9.65 13.67 12.45
C ALA A 135 10.53 14.69 11.72
N ARG A 136 11.86 14.58 11.86
CA ARG A 136 12.83 15.46 11.18
C ARG A 136 12.83 15.29 9.65
N GLY A 137 12.58 14.07 9.16
CA GLY A 137 12.47 13.78 7.74
C GLY A 137 11.16 14.32 7.14
N ALA A 138 10.04 14.11 7.84
CA ALA A 138 8.73 14.62 7.44
C ALA A 138 8.69 16.15 7.37
N GLU A 139 9.39 16.84 8.28
CA GLU A 139 9.52 18.30 8.28
C GLU A 139 10.27 18.84 7.05
N LYS A 140 11.16 18.04 6.44
CA LYS A 140 12.11 18.52 5.43
C LYS A 140 11.81 18.07 3.99
N VAL A 141 10.85 17.15 3.80
CA VAL A 141 10.59 16.55 2.49
C VAL A 141 9.11 16.67 2.15
N HIS A 142 8.66 17.90 1.89
CA HIS A 142 7.47 18.13 1.07
C HIS A 142 7.87 18.11 -0.40
N SER A 143 8.19 16.91 -0.91
CA SER A 143 8.33 16.67 -2.35
C SER A 143 7.08 15.94 -2.82
N CYS A 144 5.98 16.69 -2.92
CA CYS A 144 4.82 16.23 -3.67
C CYS A 144 4.84 16.95 -5.02
N GLY A 145 5.13 16.20 -6.09
CA GLY A 145 5.04 16.68 -7.46
C GLY A 145 6.30 17.38 -7.91
N SER A 146 6.68 17.16 -9.16
CA SER A 146 7.88 17.68 -9.81
C SER A 146 8.27 19.13 -9.47
N GLU A 147 9.59 19.35 -9.45
CA GLU A 147 10.35 20.60 -9.48
C GLU A 147 9.66 21.82 -10.16
N ARG A 148 8.73 22.48 -9.48
CA ARG A 148 8.56 23.93 -9.65
C ARG A 148 9.04 24.61 -8.39
N LYS A 149 10.26 25.16 -8.47
CA LYS A 149 10.70 26.24 -7.59
C LYS A 149 9.69 27.39 -7.74
N VAL A 150 8.71 27.45 -6.84
CA VAL A 150 7.95 28.67 -6.61
C VAL A 150 8.79 29.47 -5.62
N PHE A 151 9.58 30.40 -6.14
CA PHE A 151 9.59 31.82 -5.80
C PHE A 151 10.82 32.50 -6.42
N MET A 152 10.52 33.61 -7.09
CA MET A 152 11.43 34.69 -7.48
C MET A 152 12.04 35.34 -6.25
#